data_AF-A0A2G9UAU5-F1
#
_entry.id   AF-A0A2G9UAU5-F1
#
_cell.length_a   1.000
_cell.length_b   1.000
_cell.length_c   1.000
_cell.angle_alpha   90.00
_cell.angle_beta   90.00
_cell.angle_gamma   90.00
#
_symmetry.space_group_name_H-M   'P 1'
#
loop_
_entity.id
_entity.type
_entity.pdbx_description
1 polymer ?
#
loop_
_entity_poly.entity_id
_entity_poly.type
_entity_poly.pdbx_seq_one_letter_code
_entity_poly.pdbx_strand_id
1 'polypeptide(L)'
;MVDGDDKWRASDFDLTSLMVHISEKRDIDVFIGIYVSLDDKNVSRRLVKFDQADLGLGANTRDYYLNRANHGRKIEAYRQLLISRVKLIYEYANIPKNDEKIISDANEIIELEVKIAKIMVAEEDRRDYFKRYNLRRLSDMQKLMPMVIWKNMENSTTDMD
;
A
#
# COMPACT_ATOMS: atom_id res chain seq x y z
N MET A 1 -9.61 9.52 -7.25
CA MET A 1 -8.68 10.65 -7.36
C MET A 1 -9.51 11.91 -7.15
N VAL A 2 -9.47 12.46 -5.93
CA VAL A 2 -10.37 13.54 -5.53
C VAL A 2 -9.87 14.84 -6.15
N ASP A 3 -10.37 15.15 -7.34
CA ASP A 3 -10.26 16.49 -7.94
C ASP A 3 -11.08 17.44 -7.07
N GLY A 4 -10.49 17.94 -5.99
CA GLY A 4 -11.18 18.70 -4.94
C GLY A 4 -10.42 19.92 -4.41
N ASP A 5 -9.13 20.07 -4.72
CA ASP A 5 -8.43 21.33 -4.51
C ASP A 5 -7.44 21.64 -5.64
N ASP A 6 -7.21 22.93 -5.89
CA ASP A 6 -6.20 23.40 -6.85
C ASP A 6 -4.75 23.21 -6.34
N LYS A 7 -4.58 22.51 -5.21
CA LYS A 7 -3.30 22.38 -4.51
C LYS A 7 -2.59 21.09 -4.87
N TRP A 8 -3.32 20.02 -5.18
CA TRP A 8 -2.70 18.78 -5.65
C TRP A 8 -2.37 18.86 -7.15
N ARG A 9 -1.13 18.55 -7.51
CA ARG A 9 -0.69 18.41 -8.91
C ARG A 9 0.04 17.09 -9.10
N ALA A 10 -0.31 16.38 -10.16
CA ALA A 10 0.35 15.12 -10.51
C ALA A 10 1.87 15.28 -10.77
N SER A 11 2.30 16.46 -11.25
CA SER A 11 3.72 16.79 -11.43
C SER A 11 4.50 16.86 -10.13
N ASP A 12 3.82 17.15 -9.04
CA ASP A 12 4.42 17.40 -7.72
C ASP A 12 4.36 16.11 -6.87
N PHE A 13 3.84 15.02 -7.42
CA PHE A 13 3.73 13.73 -6.74
C PHE A 13 5.11 13.11 -6.51
N ASP A 14 5.46 12.93 -5.24
CA ASP A 14 6.59 12.13 -4.80
C ASP A 14 6.11 10.98 -3.91
N LEU A 15 6.33 9.74 -4.37
CA LEU A 15 5.95 8.56 -3.62
C LEU A 15 6.73 8.45 -2.30
N THR A 16 7.99 8.89 -2.27
CA THR A 16 8.80 8.80 -1.04
C THR A 16 8.20 9.67 0.05
N SER A 17 7.94 10.94 -0.25
CA SER A 17 7.31 11.88 0.69
C SER A 17 5.95 11.39 1.16
N LEU A 18 5.14 10.79 0.26
CA LEU A 18 3.85 10.21 0.64
C LEU A 18 4.03 9.06 1.64
N MET A 19 4.93 8.11 1.35
CA MET A 19 5.19 6.96 2.22
C MET A 19 5.68 7.39 3.60
N VAL A 20 6.66 8.30 3.67
CA VAL A 20 7.17 8.87 4.93
C VAL A 20 6.05 9.55 5.70
N HIS A 21 5.28 10.44 5.05
CA HIS A 21 4.23 11.21 5.72
C HIS A 21 3.13 10.32 6.29
N ILE A 22 2.66 9.33 5.52
CA ILE A 22 1.60 8.43 5.98
C ILE A 22 2.11 7.53 7.11
N SER A 23 3.32 6.99 6.99
CA SER A 23 3.92 6.18 8.05
C SER A 23 4.06 6.98 9.35
N GLU A 24 4.71 8.15 9.33
CA GLU A 24 4.93 8.97 10.52
C GLU A 24 3.65 9.52 11.17
N LYS A 25 2.64 9.89 10.37
CA LYS A 25 1.45 10.59 10.88
C LYS A 25 0.28 9.67 11.16
N ARG A 26 0.26 8.46 10.60
CA ARG A 26 -0.90 7.56 10.63
C ARG A 26 -0.57 6.13 11.00
N ASP A 27 0.71 5.75 11.07
CA ASP A 27 1.13 4.37 11.32
C ASP A 27 0.49 3.40 10.31
N ILE A 28 0.50 3.80 9.03
CA ILE A 28 -0.05 3.05 7.92
C ILE A 28 1.06 2.81 6.89
N ASP A 29 1.21 1.56 6.48
CA ASP A 29 2.10 1.17 5.39
C ASP A 29 1.45 1.37 4.02
N VAL A 30 2.21 1.88 3.06
CA VAL A 30 1.74 2.14 1.69
C VAL A 30 2.56 1.31 0.72
N PHE A 31 1.91 0.32 0.09
CA PHE A 31 2.49 -0.67 -0.84
C PHE A 31 3.53 -1.64 -0.24
N ILE A 32 4.40 -1.16 0.64
CA ILE A 32 5.46 -1.91 1.30
C ILE A 32 5.36 -1.67 2.80
N GLY A 33 5.31 -2.75 3.57
CA GLY A 33 5.41 -2.71 5.02
C GLY A 33 6.86 -2.55 5.45
N ILE A 34 7.14 -1.58 6.32
CA ILE A 34 8.49 -1.26 6.77
C ILE A 34 8.51 -1.23 8.30
N TYR A 35 9.29 -2.12 8.91
CA TYR A 35 9.34 -2.22 10.37
C TYR A 35 10.68 -2.74 10.87
N VAL A 36 11.02 -2.42 12.12
CA VAL A 36 12.22 -2.93 12.80
C VAL A 36 11.85 -4.20 13.57
N SER A 37 12.59 -5.28 13.32
CA SER A 37 12.39 -6.56 14.01
C SER A 37 13.73 -7.21 14.34
N LEU A 38 13.71 -8.19 15.24
CA LEU A 38 14.84 -9.10 15.43
C LEU A 38 15.22 -9.78 14.12
N ASP A 39 16.52 -10.00 13.93
CA ASP A 39 17.03 -10.85 12.86
C ASP A 39 16.67 -12.31 13.16
N ASP A 40 15.96 -12.95 12.22
CA ASP A 40 15.49 -14.33 12.33
C ASP A 40 16.64 -15.35 12.49
N LYS A 41 17.87 -14.99 12.07
CA LYS A 41 19.08 -15.83 12.22
C LYS A 41 20.01 -15.40 13.35
N ASN A 42 19.86 -14.19 13.89
CA ASN A 42 20.65 -13.70 15.00
C ASN A 42 19.86 -12.72 15.87
N VAL A 43 19.19 -13.24 16.90
CA VAL A 43 18.35 -12.44 17.81
C VAL A 43 19.12 -11.42 18.66
N SER A 44 20.46 -11.39 18.62
CA SER A 44 21.26 -10.37 19.28
C SER A 44 21.26 -9.01 18.56
N ARG A 45 20.67 -8.93 17.36
CA ARG A 45 20.59 -7.69 16.57
C ARG A 45 19.20 -7.51 15.96
N ARG A 46 18.93 -6.27 15.54
CA ARG A 46 17.71 -5.88 14.82
C ARG A 46 18.04 -5.55 13.36
N LEU A 47 17.05 -5.72 12.50
CA LEU A 47 17.08 -5.37 11.08
C LEU A 47 15.83 -4.60 10.73
N VAL A 48 15.96 -3.68 9.78
CA VAL A 48 14.82 -3.15 9.04
C VAL A 48 14.32 -4.24 8.11
N LYS A 49 13.04 -4.59 8.22
CA LYS A 49 12.36 -5.57 7.39
C LYS A 49 11.42 -4.85 6.42
N PHE A 50 11.43 -5.32 5.18
CA PHE A 50 10.50 -4.91 4.13
C PHE A 50 9.61 -6.10 3.79
N ASP A 51 8.30 -5.88 3.74
CA ASP A 51 7.32 -6.92 3.38
C ASP A 51 6.25 -6.35 2.46
N GLN A 52 5.46 -7.22 1.82
CA GLN A 52 4.27 -6.79 1.09
C GLN A 52 3.26 -6.17 2.06
N ALA A 53 2.73 -4.98 1.73
CA ALA A 53 1.65 -4.39 2.51
C ALA A 53 0.31 -5.09 2.25
N ASP A 54 -0.66 -4.81 3.12
CA ASP A 54 -2.03 -5.29 2.94
C ASP A 54 -2.72 -4.61 1.75
N LEU A 55 -3.68 -5.31 1.16
CA LEU A 55 -4.59 -4.74 0.16
C LEU A 55 -5.75 -4.03 0.88
N GLY A 56 -6.56 -3.24 0.16
CA GLY A 56 -7.64 -2.46 0.78
C GLY A 56 -8.73 -3.28 1.50
N LEU A 57 -8.85 -4.58 1.19
CA LEU A 57 -9.70 -5.53 1.92
C LEU A 57 -9.02 -6.17 3.16
N GLY A 58 -7.75 -5.86 3.41
CA GLY A 58 -6.94 -6.30 4.56
C GLY A 58 -5.97 -7.43 4.25
N ALA A 59 -5.27 -7.90 5.30
CA ALA A 59 -4.34 -9.02 5.24
C ALA A 59 -4.98 -10.31 4.71
N ASN A 60 -4.19 -11.13 4.01
CA ASN A 60 -4.61 -12.43 3.47
C ASN A 60 -5.80 -12.38 2.48
N THR A 61 -6.04 -11.23 1.84
CA THR A 61 -7.17 -11.07 0.89
C THR A 61 -6.78 -11.17 -0.58
N ARG A 62 -5.51 -11.47 -0.88
CA ARG A 62 -4.97 -11.62 -2.25
C ARG A 62 -5.91 -12.42 -3.16
N ASP A 63 -6.39 -13.56 -2.71
CA ASP A 63 -7.24 -14.44 -3.53
C ASP A 63 -8.60 -13.83 -3.86
N TYR A 64 -9.10 -12.88 -3.07
CA TYR A 64 -10.35 -12.18 -3.36
C TYR A 64 -10.21 -11.36 -4.65
N TYR A 65 -9.01 -10.83 -4.89
CA TYR A 65 -8.70 -10.06 -6.08
C TYR A 65 -8.45 -10.94 -7.30
N LEU A 66 -7.85 -12.11 -7.11
CA LEU A 66 -7.46 -13.01 -8.21
C LEU A 66 -8.56 -14.00 -8.61
N ASN A 67 -9.46 -14.39 -7.71
CA ASN A 67 -10.53 -15.35 -7.97
C ASN A 67 -11.91 -14.67 -7.92
N ARG A 68 -12.25 -13.99 -9.02
CA ARG A 68 -13.56 -13.32 -9.18
C ARG A 68 -14.74 -14.28 -9.18
N ALA A 69 -14.57 -15.53 -9.61
CA ALA A 69 -15.64 -16.52 -9.61
C ALA A 69 -16.13 -16.82 -8.19
N ASN A 70 -15.22 -17.01 -7.24
CA ASN A 70 -15.55 -17.34 -5.85
C ASN A 70 -15.76 -16.11 -4.97
N HIS A 71 -15.14 -14.97 -5.30
CA HIS A 71 -15.09 -13.80 -4.43
C HIS A 71 -15.64 -12.51 -5.06
N GLY A 72 -16.25 -12.58 -6.25
CA GLY A 72 -16.81 -11.42 -6.94
C GLY A 72 -17.77 -10.58 -6.10
N ARG A 73 -18.60 -11.22 -5.26
CA ARG A 73 -19.49 -10.50 -4.32
C ARG A 73 -18.74 -9.66 -3.30
N LYS A 74 -17.58 -10.12 -2.80
CA LYS A 74 -16.76 -9.35 -1.84
C LYS A 74 -16.16 -8.12 -2.50
N ILE A 75 -15.71 -8.27 -3.74
CA ILE A 75 -15.12 -7.19 -4.52
C ILE A 75 -16.18 -6.16 -4.90
N GLU A 76 -17.37 -6.60 -5.28
CA GLU A 76 -18.46 -5.68 -5.57
C GLU A 76 -18.87 -4.89 -4.31
N ALA A 77 -18.97 -5.55 -3.15
CA ALA A 77 -19.23 -4.87 -1.88
C ALA A 77 -18.13 -3.84 -1.54
N TYR A 78 -16.87 -4.18 -1.79
CA TYR A 78 -15.74 -3.25 -1.61
C TYR A 78 -15.84 -2.04 -2.57
N ARG A 79 -16.19 -2.28 -3.83
CA ARG A 79 -16.43 -1.21 -4.82
C ARG A 79 -17.52 -0.26 -4.36
N GLN A 80 -18.64 -0.77 -3.85
CA GLN A 80 -19.73 0.05 -3.31
C GLN A 80 -19.29 0.82 -2.06
N LEU A 81 -18.43 0.23 -1.22
CA LEU A 81 -17.85 0.91 -0.06
C LEU A 81 -16.97 2.10 -0.50
N LEU A 82 -16.11 1.93 -1.50
CA LEU A 82 -15.28 3.01 -2.04
C LEU A 82 -16.15 4.15 -2.57
N ILE A 83 -17.15 3.83 -3.40
CA ILE A 83 -18.06 4.83 -3.99
C ILE A 83 -18.81 5.59 -2.90
N SER A 84 -19.39 4.89 -1.93
CA SER A 84 -20.17 5.52 -0.85
C SER A 84 -19.31 6.41 0.05
N ARG A 85 -18.08 5.99 0.37
CA ARG A 85 -17.13 6.81 1.13
C ARG A 85 -16.72 8.08 0.39
N VAL A 86 -16.39 7.98 -0.90
CA VAL A 86 -16.02 9.16 -1.70
C VAL A 86 -17.20 10.13 -1.82
N LYS A 87 -18.41 9.62 -2.09
CA LYS A 87 -19.63 10.45 -2.13
C LYS A 87 -19.86 11.19 -0.81
N LEU A 88 -19.63 10.52 0.32
CA LEU A 88 -19.76 11.11 1.65
C LEU A 88 -18.71 12.21 1.88
N ILE A 89 -17.46 11.98 1.49
CA ILE A 89 -16.38 12.99 1.58
C ILE A 89 -16.73 14.23 0.74
N TYR A 90 -17.21 14.04 -0.49
CA TYR A 90 -17.60 15.15 -1.37
C TYR A 90 -18.73 15.98 -0.77
N GLU A 91 -19.71 15.32 -0.15
CA GLU A 91 -20.81 15.99 0.53
C GLU A 91 -20.32 16.83 1.71
N TYR A 92 -19.48 16.27 2.59
CA TYR A 92 -18.91 17.01 3.71
C TYR A 92 -18.00 18.17 3.28
N ALA A 93 -17.29 18.01 2.17
CA ALA A 93 -16.41 19.03 1.61
C ALA A 93 -17.14 20.06 0.73
N ASN A 94 -18.46 19.93 0.53
CA ASN A 94 -19.27 20.75 -0.37
C ASN A 94 -18.72 20.79 -1.82
N ILE A 95 -18.18 19.67 -2.29
CA ILE A 95 -17.65 19.47 -3.65
C ILE A 95 -18.79 18.91 -4.53
N PRO A 96 -19.00 19.44 -5.75
CA PRO A 96 -19.98 18.88 -6.68
C PRO A 96 -19.74 17.39 -6.94
N LYS A 97 -20.78 16.58 -6.74
CA LYS A 97 -20.72 15.12 -6.98
C LYS A 97 -20.69 14.85 -8.48
N ASN A 98 -19.66 14.16 -8.95
CA ASN A 98 -19.61 13.57 -10.29
C ASN A 98 -19.60 12.04 -10.15
N ASP A 99 -20.78 11.44 -10.25
CA ASP A 99 -20.97 10.01 -10.02
C ASP A 99 -20.19 9.14 -11.00
N GLU A 100 -20.12 9.53 -12.28
CA GLU A 100 -19.37 8.80 -13.30
C GLU A 100 -17.88 8.75 -12.98
N LYS A 101 -17.31 9.89 -12.58
CA LYS A 101 -15.91 9.97 -12.16
C LYS A 101 -15.65 9.16 -10.90
N ILE A 102 -16.51 9.25 -9.89
CA ILE A 102 -16.34 8.49 -8.63
C ILE A 102 -16.36 6.98 -8.92
N ILE A 103 -17.24 6.53 -9.80
CA ILE A 103 -17.31 5.11 -10.21
C ILE A 103 -16.05 4.71 -10.97
N SER A 104 -15.57 5.54 -11.91
CA SER A 104 -14.32 5.29 -12.65
C SER A 104 -13.13 5.17 -11.71
N ASP A 105 -12.94 6.15 -10.83
CA ASP A 105 -11.84 6.19 -9.86
C ASP A 105 -11.87 4.96 -8.93
N ALA A 106 -13.06 4.52 -8.49
CA ALA A 106 -13.20 3.33 -7.66
C ALA A 106 -12.81 2.05 -8.40
N ASN A 107 -13.12 1.97 -9.71
CA ASN A 107 -12.70 0.84 -10.54
C ASN A 107 -11.17 0.84 -10.73
N GLU A 108 -10.56 2.01 -10.98
CA GLU A 108 -9.11 2.16 -11.13
C GLU A 108 -8.35 1.75 -9.86
N ILE A 109 -8.87 2.07 -8.66
CA ILE A 109 -8.31 1.61 -7.39
C ILE A 109 -8.32 0.07 -7.32
N ILE A 110 -9.45 -0.56 -7.65
CA ILE A 110 -9.55 -2.03 -7.63
C ILE A 110 -8.61 -2.66 -8.67
N GLU A 111 -8.47 -2.06 -9.85
CA GLU A 111 -7.55 -2.54 -10.89
C GLU A 111 -6.09 -2.45 -10.45
N LEU A 112 -5.72 -1.36 -9.77
CA LEU A 112 -4.40 -1.21 -9.15
C LEU A 112 -4.17 -2.31 -8.11
N GLU A 113 -5.12 -2.51 -7.20
CA GLU A 113 -5.03 -3.57 -6.18
C GLU A 113 -4.94 -4.97 -6.79
N VAL A 114 -5.62 -5.24 -7.92
CA VAL A 114 -5.48 -6.50 -8.67
C VAL A 114 -4.07 -6.65 -9.24
N LYS A 115 -3.46 -5.57 -9.76
CA LYS A 115 -2.07 -5.62 -10.25
C LYS A 115 -1.09 -5.90 -9.11
N ILE A 116 -1.31 -5.31 -7.94
CA ILE A 116 -0.52 -5.57 -6.74
C ILE A 116 -0.71 -7.03 -6.29
N ALA A 117 -1.96 -7.52 -6.20
CA ALA A 117 -2.25 -8.89 -5.80
C ALA A 117 -1.54 -9.94 -6.67
N LYS A 118 -1.35 -9.66 -7.97
CA LYS A 118 -0.64 -10.55 -8.91
C LYS A 118 0.85 -10.70 -8.58
N ILE A 119 1.49 -9.66 -8.04
CA ILE A 119 2.92 -9.68 -7.69
C ILE A 119 3.17 -10.07 -6.22
N MET A 120 2.15 -10.06 -5.38
CA MET A 120 2.24 -10.53 -3.99
C MET A 120 2.48 -12.04 -3.94
N VAL A 121 3.29 -12.46 -2.96
CA VAL A 121 3.50 -13.87 -2.63
C VAL A 121 2.25 -14.40 -1.92
N ALA A 122 1.81 -15.60 -2.29
CA ALA A 122 0.65 -16.25 -1.68
C ALA A 122 0.95 -16.67 -0.23
N GLU A 123 -0.08 -16.72 0.62
CA GLU A 123 0.09 -16.92 2.06
C GLU A 123 0.63 -18.31 2.42
N GLU A 124 0.28 -19.31 1.63
CA GLU A 124 0.82 -20.66 1.74
C GLU A 124 2.33 -20.70 1.51
N ASP A 125 2.83 -19.91 0.57
CA ASP A 125 4.25 -19.82 0.23
C ASP A 125 5.04 -18.97 1.23
N ARG A 126 4.37 -18.03 1.90
CA ARG A 126 4.98 -17.14 2.92
C ARG A 126 5.39 -17.85 4.21
N ARG A 127 4.97 -19.11 4.40
CA ARG A 127 5.36 -19.96 5.54
C ARG A 127 6.78 -20.52 5.41
N ASP A 128 7.38 -20.46 4.22
CA ASP A 128 8.76 -20.86 4.01
C ASP A 128 9.72 -19.77 4.50
N TYR A 129 10.20 -19.92 5.73
CA TYR A 129 11.15 -19.00 6.37
C TYR A 129 12.44 -18.81 5.57
N PHE A 130 12.91 -19.83 4.87
CA PHE A 130 14.15 -19.74 4.10
C PHE A 130 13.97 -18.85 2.87
N LYS A 131 12.82 -18.94 2.20
CA LYS A 131 12.48 -18.07 1.06
C LYS A 131 12.19 -16.64 1.48
N ARG A 132 11.71 -16.42 2.71
CA ARG A 132 11.40 -15.07 3.23
C ARG A 132 12.65 -14.31 3.68
N TYR A 133 13.66 -15.01 4.18
CA TYR A 133 14.89 -14.38 4.66
C TYR A 133 15.82 -13.96 3.51
N ASN A 134 15.66 -12.72 3.03
CA ASN A 134 16.46 -12.14 1.95
C ASN A 134 17.29 -10.96 2.47
N LEU A 135 18.40 -11.24 3.15
CA LEU A 135 19.29 -10.20 3.67
C LEU A 135 19.98 -9.45 2.51
N ARG A 136 19.80 -8.12 2.46
CA ARG A 136 20.36 -7.24 1.43
C ARG A 136 20.91 -5.97 2.07
N ARG A 137 21.73 -5.22 1.32
CA ARG A 137 22.10 -3.86 1.72
C ARG A 137 20.99 -2.90 1.33
N LEU A 138 20.80 -1.82 2.08
CA LEU A 138 19.80 -0.80 1.73
C LEU A 138 20.03 -0.22 0.33
N SER A 139 21.30 -0.10 -0.10
CA SER A 139 21.67 0.33 -1.45
C SER A 139 21.11 -0.55 -2.57
N ASP A 140 20.81 -1.82 -2.30
CA ASP A 140 20.23 -2.73 -3.29
C ASP A 140 18.75 -2.40 -3.55
N MET A 141 18.07 -1.79 -2.57
CA MET A 141 16.65 -1.41 -2.71
C MET A 141 16.46 -0.34 -3.79
N GLN A 142 17.42 0.56 -3.98
CA GLN A 142 17.36 1.57 -5.04
C GLN A 142 17.32 0.94 -6.44
N LYS A 143 17.89 -0.26 -6.61
CA LYS A 143 17.83 -1.00 -7.89
C LYS A 143 16.49 -1.74 -8.07
N LEU A 144 15.91 -2.23 -6.97
CA LEU A 144 14.66 -2.98 -6.99
C LEU A 144 13.44 -2.07 -7.14
N MET A 145 13.46 -0.90 -6.52
CA MET A 145 12.39 0.10 -6.59
C MET A 145 13.01 1.50 -6.71
N PRO A 146 13.35 1.92 -7.94
CA PRO A 146 14.08 3.17 -8.18
C PRO A 146 13.24 4.43 -7.93
N MET A 147 11.92 4.30 -7.89
CA MET A 147 10.98 5.40 -7.64
C MET A 147 10.93 5.87 -6.18
N VAL A 148 11.52 5.12 -5.25
CA VAL A 148 11.61 5.47 -3.82
C VAL A 148 13.04 5.89 -3.50
N ILE A 149 13.19 7.00 -2.78
CA ILE A 149 14.47 7.48 -2.27
C ILE A 149 14.69 6.86 -0.89
N TRP A 150 15.23 5.64 -0.87
CA TRP A 150 15.36 4.81 0.35
C TRP A 150 16.19 5.44 1.46
N LYS A 151 17.15 6.31 1.12
CA LYS A 151 17.94 7.07 2.09
C LYS A 151 17.09 7.98 2.97
N ASN A 152 15.99 8.52 2.43
CA ASN A 152 15.10 9.39 3.18
C ASN A 152 14.22 8.60 4.16
N MET A 153 13.88 7.35 3.81
CA MET A 153 13.13 6.44 4.69
C MET A 153 13.93 6.09 5.95
N GLU A 154 15.24 5.82 5.81
CA GLU A 154 16.13 5.45 6.92
C GLU A 154 16.12 6.47 8.07
N ASN A 155 16.16 7.76 7.74
CA ASN A 155 16.12 8.83 8.74
C ASN A 155 14.77 8.85 9.49
N SER A 156 13.65 8.66 8.80
CA SER A 156 12.32 8.67 9.43
C SER A 156 12.08 7.49 10.37
N THR A 157 12.63 6.30 10.07
CA THR A 157 12.41 5.10 10.92
C THR A 157 13.31 5.09 12.15
N THR A 158 14.43 5.82 12.13
CA THR A 158 15.37 5.90 13.26
C THR A 158 14.86 6.83 14.36
N ASP A 159 13.96 7.77 14.04
CA ASP A 159 13.35 8.72 14.98
C ASP A 159 12.07 8.17 15.66
N MET A 160 11.68 6.91 15.39
CA MET A 160 10.48 6.27 15.97
C MET A 160 10.76 5.41 17.23
N ASP A 161 12.01 5.38 17.72
CA ASP A 161 12.42 4.74 18.99
C ASP A 161 12.63 5.80 20.10
#